data_AF-A0A562H0A2-F1
#
_entry.id   AF-A0A562H0A2-F1
#
_cell.length_a   1.000
_cell.length_b   1.000
_cell.length_c   1.000
_cell.angle_alpha   90.00
_cell.angle_beta   90.00
_cell.angle_gamma   90.00
#
_symmetry.space_group_name_H-M   'P 1'
#
loop_
_entity.id
_entity.type
_entity.pdbx_description
1 polymer ?
#
loop_
_entity_poly.entity_id
_entity_poly.type
_entity_poly.pdbx_seq_one_letter_code
_entity_poly.pdbx_strand_id
1 'polypeptide(L)'
;MLGKVKWKPISAILIILFMQVAAFAYAEGGNQAASPGVPGQKSFNLATVTLVGGGNVENAVDVPIDAKLNLQFDKNVVNSLIWGVNSKCVSLVSQDDENIPVSVTKLDDTIDFSQRQNIFVQPVNPLRPGTAYYLKISPELKAKNGATLGGTGITIAFKTKGEAVVQPPQSATEPDDIQPAAATPATPANVVAPNDLSGKDKQLPAEKPEQQQAAANTAAATETSIQDLDNKPKEITANLTNWITPIGIVLVAGWIAFEILIKRNRKQ
;
A
#
# COMPACT_ATOMS: atom_id res chain seq x y z
N MET A 1 -71.41 31.43 -11.87
CA MET A 1 -70.53 31.31 -13.06
C MET A 1 -69.19 30.74 -12.60
N LEU A 2 -68.58 29.80 -13.32
CA LEU A 2 -67.32 29.15 -12.93
C LEU A 2 -66.19 29.51 -13.91
N GLY A 3 -65.15 30.20 -13.42
CA GLY A 3 -63.95 30.51 -14.19
C GLY A 3 -62.92 29.36 -14.14
N LYS A 4 -62.54 28.81 -15.29
CA LYS A 4 -61.58 27.69 -15.38
C LYS A 4 -60.13 28.18 -15.29
N VAL A 5 -59.52 28.09 -14.11
CA VAL A 5 -58.06 28.29 -13.94
C VAL A 5 -57.31 27.09 -14.54
N LYS A 6 -56.39 27.34 -15.48
CA LYS A 6 -55.54 26.30 -16.06
C LYS A 6 -54.19 26.25 -15.33
N TRP A 7 -53.98 25.25 -14.48
CA TRP A 7 -52.64 24.92 -13.99
C TRP A 7 -51.70 24.56 -15.15
N LYS A 8 -50.44 24.96 -15.05
CA LYS A 8 -49.37 24.61 -15.99
C LYS A 8 -48.46 23.53 -15.37
N PRO A 9 -47.95 22.55 -16.15
CA PRO A 9 -47.19 21.42 -15.64
C PRO A 9 -45.73 21.80 -15.32
N ILE A 10 -45.52 22.66 -14.33
CA ILE A 10 -44.18 23.03 -13.83
C ILE A 10 -43.73 22.07 -12.71
N SER A 11 -44.67 21.56 -11.91
CA SER A 11 -44.35 20.70 -10.76
C SER A 11 -43.82 19.30 -11.11
N ALA A 12 -44.07 18.79 -12.32
CA ALA A 12 -43.66 17.44 -12.69
C ALA A 12 -42.14 17.29 -12.84
N ILE A 13 -41.47 18.33 -13.35
CA ILE A 13 -40.02 18.31 -13.61
C ILE A 13 -39.22 18.34 -12.29
N LEU A 14 -39.72 19.07 -11.29
CA LEU A 14 -39.04 19.18 -9.98
C LEU A 14 -39.08 17.85 -9.20
N ILE A 15 -40.17 17.09 -9.30
CA ILE A 15 -40.33 15.80 -8.63
C ILE A 15 -39.39 14.74 -9.24
N ILE A 16 -39.27 14.71 -10.57
CA ILE A 16 -38.35 13.78 -11.26
C ILE A 16 -36.88 14.07 -10.89
N LEU A 17 -36.52 15.34 -10.71
CA LEU A 17 -35.16 15.73 -10.33
C LEU A 17 -34.79 15.31 -8.89
N PHE A 18 -35.77 15.16 -7.99
CA PHE A 18 -35.53 14.78 -6.59
C PHE A 18 -35.41 13.26 -6.36
N MET A 19 -35.68 12.42 -7.37
CA MET A 19 -35.77 10.96 -7.20
C MET A 19 -34.48 10.19 -7.54
N GLN A 20 -33.33 10.87 -7.70
CA GLN A 20 -32.04 10.23 -8.01
C GLN A 20 -31.13 9.99 -6.79
N VAL A 21 -31.58 10.27 -5.56
CA VAL A 21 -30.78 10.10 -4.32
C VAL A 21 -31.23 8.89 -3.51
N ALA A 22 -31.24 7.70 -4.13
CA ALA A 22 -31.63 6.44 -3.47
C ALA A 22 -31.00 5.19 -4.14
N ALA A 23 -29.68 5.18 -4.34
CA ALA A 23 -28.96 4.05 -4.94
C ALA A 23 -27.54 3.83 -4.35
N PHE A 24 -27.38 3.93 -3.04
CA PHE A 24 -26.22 3.34 -2.35
C PHE A 24 -26.40 1.82 -2.30
N ALA A 25 -26.11 1.16 -3.43
CA ALA A 25 -26.02 -0.29 -3.48
C ALA A 25 -24.78 -0.74 -2.70
N TYR A 26 -24.99 -1.50 -1.63
CA TYR A 26 -23.92 -2.26 -1.00
C TYR A 26 -23.45 -3.31 -2.01
N ALA A 27 -22.27 -3.10 -2.59
CA ALA A 27 -21.67 -4.03 -3.54
C ALA A 27 -21.10 -5.23 -2.77
N GLU A 28 -21.92 -6.27 -2.64
CA GLU A 28 -21.52 -7.56 -2.06
C GLU A 28 -20.38 -8.18 -2.89
N GLY A 29 -19.40 -8.79 -2.21
CA GLY A 29 -18.14 -9.19 -2.84
C GLY A 29 -18.29 -10.35 -3.82
N GLY A 30 -18.25 -10.07 -5.12
CA GLY A 30 -18.28 -11.10 -6.17
C GLY A 30 -17.72 -10.61 -7.51
N ASN A 31 -16.76 -11.37 -8.05
CA ASN A 31 -16.16 -11.30 -9.40
C ASN A 31 -16.32 -9.99 -10.19
N GLN A 32 -15.23 -9.24 -10.34
CA GLN A 32 -15.17 -8.16 -11.32
C GLN A 32 -15.34 -8.72 -12.75
N ALA A 33 -16.49 -8.45 -13.36
CA ALA A 33 -16.61 -8.47 -14.81
C ALA A 33 -15.64 -7.43 -15.39
N ALA A 34 -14.69 -7.87 -16.22
CA ALA A 34 -13.72 -6.97 -16.83
C ALA A 34 -14.44 -5.91 -17.68
N SER A 35 -14.22 -4.63 -17.36
CA SER A 35 -14.74 -3.52 -18.15
C SER A 35 -14.22 -3.64 -19.61
N PRO A 36 -15.06 -3.44 -20.65
CA PRO A 36 -14.67 -3.67 -22.04
C PRO A 36 -13.40 -2.89 -22.44
N GLY A 37 -12.28 -3.62 -22.55
CA GLY A 37 -10.98 -3.03 -22.87
C GLY A 37 -10.95 -2.46 -24.30
N VAL A 38 -10.26 -1.34 -24.47
CA VAL A 38 -10.04 -0.74 -25.80
C VAL A 38 -9.29 -1.76 -26.69
N PRO A 39 -9.80 -2.10 -27.89
CA PRO A 39 -9.17 -3.09 -28.76
C PRO A 39 -7.70 -2.77 -29.04
N GLY A 40 -6.82 -3.73 -28.77
CA GLY A 40 -5.37 -3.60 -28.94
C GLY A 40 -4.59 -3.18 -27.68
N GLN A 41 -5.24 -2.69 -26.61
CA GLN A 41 -4.54 -2.40 -25.36
C GLN A 41 -4.21 -3.71 -24.61
N LYS A 42 -2.91 -4.02 -24.45
CA LYS A 42 -2.47 -5.17 -23.65
C LYS A 42 -2.90 -4.99 -22.19
N SER A 43 -3.71 -5.92 -21.69
CA SER A 43 -4.25 -5.88 -20.32
C SER A 43 -3.14 -5.80 -19.27
N PHE A 44 -3.46 -5.16 -18.15
CA PHE A 44 -2.61 -5.03 -16.98
C PHE A 44 -3.42 -5.46 -15.75
N ASN A 45 -2.92 -6.45 -15.03
CA ASN A 45 -3.66 -7.18 -14.02
C ASN A 45 -2.78 -7.43 -12.79
N LEU A 46 -3.40 -7.52 -11.62
CA LEU A 46 -2.81 -8.22 -10.48
C LEU A 46 -2.80 -9.72 -10.80
N ALA A 47 -1.70 -10.41 -10.53
CA ALA A 47 -1.53 -11.83 -10.79
C ALA A 47 -1.73 -12.67 -9.51
N THR A 48 -1.14 -12.25 -8.40
CA THR A 48 -1.29 -12.89 -7.08
C THR A 48 -1.11 -11.89 -5.93
N VAL A 49 -1.69 -12.22 -4.77
CA VAL A 49 -1.37 -11.60 -3.47
C VAL A 49 -0.93 -12.69 -2.50
N THR A 50 0.28 -12.57 -1.96
CA THR A 50 0.84 -13.53 -1.01
C THR A 50 1.44 -12.84 0.20
N LEU A 51 1.65 -13.59 1.29
CA LEU A 51 2.59 -13.16 2.32
C LEU A 51 4.03 -13.24 1.76
N VAL A 52 4.93 -12.40 2.27
CA VAL A 52 6.37 -12.60 2.09
C VAL A 52 6.78 -13.80 2.93
N GLY A 53 7.26 -14.85 2.26
CA GLY A 53 7.42 -16.21 2.84
C GLY A 53 6.45 -17.24 2.26
N GLY A 54 5.40 -16.80 1.54
CA GLY A 54 4.43 -17.67 0.89
C GLY A 54 3.10 -17.82 1.64
N GLY A 55 2.11 -18.42 0.99
CA GLY A 55 0.72 -18.43 1.42
C GLY A 55 -0.09 -17.32 0.74
N ASN A 56 -1.29 -17.67 0.26
CA ASN A 56 -2.25 -16.73 -0.34
C ASN A 56 -2.95 -15.90 0.75
N VAL A 57 -3.29 -14.65 0.45
CA VAL A 57 -3.93 -13.70 1.40
C VAL A 57 -5.43 -13.48 1.10
N GLU A 58 -5.86 -13.76 -0.12
CA GLU A 58 -7.21 -13.47 -0.60
C GLU A 58 -8.26 -14.36 0.08
N ASN A 59 -9.07 -13.74 0.94
CA ASN A 59 -10.01 -14.38 1.86
C ASN A 59 -9.35 -15.29 2.92
N ALA A 60 -8.04 -15.13 3.16
CA ALA A 60 -7.33 -15.85 4.22
C ALA A 60 -7.77 -15.37 5.61
N VAL A 61 -7.83 -16.28 6.60
CA VAL A 61 -8.41 -16.01 7.93
C VAL A 61 -7.42 -15.99 9.10
N ASP A 62 -6.17 -16.39 8.88
CA ASP A 62 -5.10 -16.48 9.88
C ASP A 62 -3.87 -15.64 9.52
N VAL A 63 -4.09 -14.46 8.92
CA VAL A 63 -2.99 -13.56 8.52
C VAL A 63 -2.25 -13.02 9.76
N PRO A 64 -0.90 -13.00 9.80
CA PRO A 64 -0.15 -12.39 10.89
C PRO A 64 -0.47 -10.90 11.08
N ILE A 65 -0.45 -10.41 12.32
CA ILE A 65 -0.77 -9.00 12.62
C ILE A 65 0.30 -8.01 12.12
N ASP A 66 1.51 -8.47 11.86
CA ASP A 66 2.67 -7.73 11.34
C ASP A 66 2.94 -8.02 9.85
N ALA A 67 2.00 -8.72 9.18
CA ALA A 67 2.19 -9.31 7.86
C ALA A 67 2.71 -8.34 6.79
N LYS A 68 3.84 -8.71 6.18
CA LYS A 68 4.32 -8.11 4.94
C LYS A 68 3.75 -8.86 3.74
N LEU A 69 2.99 -8.16 2.91
CA LEU A 69 2.33 -8.66 1.72
C LEU A 69 3.20 -8.42 0.49
N ASN A 70 3.09 -9.29 -0.51
CA ASN A 70 3.61 -9.10 -1.87
C ASN A 70 2.44 -9.04 -2.86
N LEU A 71 2.37 -7.96 -3.64
CA LEU A 71 1.44 -7.75 -4.74
C LEU A 71 2.19 -7.98 -6.06
N GLN A 72 2.01 -9.15 -6.66
CA GLN A 72 2.65 -9.49 -7.93
C GLN A 72 1.70 -9.17 -9.08
N PHE A 73 2.14 -8.33 -10.02
CA PHE A 73 1.38 -7.92 -11.19
C PHE A 73 1.89 -8.55 -12.49
N ASP A 74 1.12 -8.51 -13.56
CA ASP A 74 1.51 -9.08 -14.87
C ASP A 74 2.30 -8.10 -15.79
N LYS A 75 2.73 -6.94 -15.26
CA LYS A 75 3.63 -5.93 -15.88
C LYS A 75 4.60 -5.34 -14.86
N ASN A 76 5.59 -4.57 -15.34
CA ASN A 76 6.46 -3.76 -14.48
C ASN A 76 5.68 -2.59 -13.88
N VAL A 77 5.68 -2.49 -12.55
CA VAL A 77 4.95 -1.48 -11.74
C VAL A 77 5.87 -0.67 -10.81
N VAL A 78 7.14 -1.05 -10.67
CA VAL A 78 8.07 -0.43 -9.72
C VAL A 78 8.98 0.63 -10.34
N ASN A 79 8.94 0.79 -11.67
CA ASN A 79 9.87 1.65 -12.37
C ASN A 79 9.80 3.12 -11.91
N SER A 80 10.96 3.75 -11.72
CA SER A 80 11.07 5.03 -11.02
C SER A 80 10.32 6.21 -11.67
N LEU A 81 9.97 6.12 -12.96
CA LEU A 81 9.13 7.13 -13.64
C LEU A 81 7.64 7.08 -13.22
N ILE A 82 7.16 5.95 -12.70
CA ILE A 82 5.76 5.73 -12.28
C ILE A 82 5.62 5.48 -10.78
N TRP A 83 6.71 5.13 -10.09
CA TRP A 83 6.70 4.73 -8.68
C TRP A 83 6.06 5.77 -7.74
N GLY A 84 6.31 7.07 -7.94
CA GLY A 84 5.74 8.15 -7.12
C GLY A 84 4.22 8.38 -7.26
N VAL A 85 3.59 7.70 -8.23
CA VAL A 85 2.13 7.53 -8.34
C VAL A 85 1.74 6.19 -7.72
N ASN A 86 2.34 5.09 -8.20
CA ASN A 86 1.97 3.72 -7.81
C ASN A 86 2.07 3.44 -6.31
N SER A 87 3.03 4.03 -5.59
CA SER A 87 3.17 3.87 -4.14
C SER A 87 2.00 4.47 -3.34
N LYS A 88 1.22 5.38 -3.95
CA LYS A 88 0.01 5.99 -3.40
C LYS A 88 -1.27 5.29 -3.85
N CYS A 89 -1.18 4.36 -4.80
CA CYS A 89 -2.31 3.62 -5.33
C CYS A 89 -2.70 2.41 -4.47
N VAL A 90 -2.14 2.25 -3.26
CA VAL A 90 -2.44 1.14 -2.34
C VAL A 90 -2.80 1.71 -0.97
N SER A 91 -3.91 1.25 -0.41
CA SER A 91 -4.34 1.55 0.95
C SER A 91 -4.91 0.31 1.65
N LEU A 92 -5.00 0.37 2.98
CA LEU A 92 -5.55 -0.71 3.81
C LEU A 92 -6.62 -0.11 4.72
N VAL A 93 -7.81 -0.70 4.76
CA VAL A 93 -8.85 -0.32 5.73
C VAL A 93 -9.28 -1.50 6.56
N SER A 94 -9.77 -1.26 7.78
CA SER A 94 -10.40 -2.31 8.61
C SER A 94 -11.83 -2.60 8.18
N GLN A 95 -12.43 -3.62 8.81
CA GLN A 95 -13.86 -3.91 8.78
C GLN A 95 -14.76 -2.75 9.25
N ASP A 96 -14.18 -1.79 9.99
CA ASP A 96 -14.84 -0.63 10.59
C ASP A 96 -14.61 0.65 9.73
N ASP A 97 -14.19 0.47 8.47
CA ASP A 97 -13.76 1.49 7.48
C ASP A 97 -12.62 2.44 7.93
N GLU A 98 -11.96 2.13 9.04
CA GLU A 98 -10.78 2.84 9.55
C GLU A 98 -9.58 2.66 8.60
N ASN A 99 -8.99 3.76 8.12
CA ASN A 99 -7.81 3.72 7.26
C ASN A 99 -6.52 3.45 8.06
N ILE A 100 -5.87 2.33 7.75
CA ILE A 100 -4.66 1.84 8.41
C ILE A 100 -3.41 2.35 7.68
N PRO A 101 -2.44 2.97 8.37
CA PRO A 101 -1.19 3.40 7.75
C PRO A 101 -0.35 2.21 7.29
N VAL A 102 0.08 2.22 6.02
CA VAL A 102 0.91 1.19 5.40
C VAL A 102 2.19 1.77 4.81
N SER A 103 3.29 1.02 4.93
CA SER A 103 4.52 1.23 4.18
C SER A 103 4.43 0.49 2.85
N VAL A 104 4.50 1.23 1.74
CA VAL A 104 4.44 0.70 0.37
C VAL A 104 5.82 0.83 -0.27
N THR A 105 6.45 -0.30 -0.57
CA THR A 105 7.88 -0.40 -0.92
C THR A 105 8.11 -1.25 -2.17
N LYS A 106 9.28 -1.07 -2.78
CA LYS A 106 9.77 -1.82 -3.95
C LYS A 106 11.20 -2.29 -3.73
N LEU A 107 11.64 -3.26 -4.53
CA LEU A 107 13.05 -3.33 -4.95
C LEU A 107 13.17 -2.66 -6.32
N ASP A 108 14.32 -2.06 -6.63
CA ASP A 108 14.47 -1.29 -7.87
C ASP A 108 14.67 -2.18 -9.10
N ASP A 109 14.03 -1.85 -10.23
CA ASP A 109 14.09 -2.65 -11.47
C ASP A 109 15.45 -2.56 -12.19
N THR A 110 16.38 -1.75 -11.70
CA THR A 110 17.80 -1.76 -12.10
C THR A 110 18.70 -2.63 -11.22
N ILE A 111 18.28 -2.98 -10.00
CA ILE A 111 19.04 -3.79 -9.04
C ILE A 111 18.62 -5.27 -9.13
N ASP A 112 17.31 -5.53 -9.14
CA ASP A 112 16.76 -6.86 -9.43
C ASP A 112 15.56 -6.74 -10.37
N PHE A 113 15.82 -7.03 -11.64
CA PHE A 113 14.80 -7.04 -12.68
C PHE A 113 13.69 -8.07 -12.43
N SER A 114 13.91 -9.12 -11.63
CA SER A 114 12.86 -10.09 -11.28
C SER A 114 11.75 -9.44 -10.43
N GLN A 115 12.11 -8.55 -9.50
CA GLN A 115 11.16 -7.85 -8.63
C GLN A 115 10.41 -6.71 -9.30
N ARG A 116 10.66 -6.42 -10.59
CA ARG A 116 10.02 -5.31 -11.33
C ARG A 116 8.48 -5.32 -11.29
N GLN A 117 7.89 -6.47 -10.98
CA GLN A 117 6.46 -6.77 -10.97
C GLN A 117 5.85 -6.78 -9.55
N ASN A 118 6.65 -6.60 -8.50
CA ASN A 118 6.29 -6.85 -7.10
C ASN A 118 6.23 -5.54 -6.31
N ILE A 119 5.09 -5.26 -5.66
CA ILE A 119 4.96 -4.19 -4.66
C ILE A 119 4.80 -4.83 -3.29
N PHE A 120 5.65 -4.43 -2.34
CA PHE A 120 5.59 -4.92 -0.97
C PHE A 120 4.84 -3.95 -0.07
N VAL A 121 3.87 -4.45 0.68
CA VAL A 121 3.01 -3.65 1.57
C VAL A 121 3.12 -4.19 2.98
N GLN A 122 3.28 -3.32 3.97
CA GLN A 122 3.29 -3.72 5.38
C GLN A 122 2.57 -2.67 6.24
N PRO A 123 1.72 -3.08 7.20
CA PRO A 123 1.19 -2.16 8.21
C PRO A 123 2.32 -1.44 8.96
N VAL A 124 2.16 -0.15 9.24
CA VAL A 124 3.16 0.64 10.02
C VAL A 124 3.13 0.25 11.50
N ASN A 125 1.94 -0.09 12.01
CA ASN A 125 1.72 -0.64 13.35
C ASN A 125 1.10 -2.04 13.21
N PRO A 126 1.29 -2.95 14.18
CA PRO A 126 0.60 -4.24 14.19
C PRO A 126 -0.92 -4.08 14.10
N LEU A 127 -1.55 -4.92 13.29
CA LEU A 127 -3.00 -4.99 13.14
C LEU A 127 -3.66 -5.56 14.40
N ARG A 128 -4.97 -5.30 14.55
CA ARG A 128 -5.78 -5.93 15.60
C ARG A 128 -5.87 -7.45 15.32
N PRO A 129 -5.73 -8.34 16.32
CA PRO A 129 -6.05 -9.76 16.16
C PRO A 129 -7.51 -9.99 15.77
N GLY A 130 -7.80 -11.12 15.12
CA GLY A 130 -9.16 -11.58 14.82
C GLY A 130 -10.04 -10.62 13.99
N THR A 131 -9.46 -9.63 13.32
CA THR A 131 -10.13 -8.49 12.69
C THR A 131 -10.05 -8.61 11.16
N ALA A 132 -11.14 -8.32 10.46
CA ALA A 132 -11.13 -8.30 9.00
C ALA A 132 -10.58 -6.97 8.45
N TYR A 133 -9.90 -7.05 7.32
CA TYR A 133 -9.23 -5.95 6.63
C TYR A 133 -9.40 -6.06 5.12
N TYR A 134 -9.38 -4.91 4.45
CA TYR A 134 -9.51 -4.79 3.00
C TYR A 134 -8.33 -4.00 2.43
N LEU A 135 -7.46 -4.69 1.69
CA LEU A 135 -6.39 -4.06 0.93
C LEU A 135 -6.98 -3.54 -0.40
N LYS A 136 -6.97 -2.22 -0.59
CA LYS A 136 -7.58 -1.54 -1.76
C LYS A 136 -6.46 -1.05 -2.69
N ILE A 137 -6.59 -1.35 -3.98
CA ILE A 137 -5.64 -0.99 -5.05
C ILE A 137 -6.38 -0.11 -6.07
N SER A 138 -5.93 1.13 -6.24
CA SER A 138 -6.58 2.14 -7.09
C SER A 138 -6.55 1.77 -8.58
N PRO A 139 -7.64 2.06 -9.35
CA PRO A 139 -7.65 1.92 -10.81
C PRO A 139 -6.57 2.77 -11.51
N GLU A 140 -6.03 3.79 -10.84
CA GLU A 140 -4.99 4.67 -11.38
C GLU A 140 -3.59 4.04 -11.41
N LEU A 141 -3.37 2.90 -10.74
CA LEU A 141 -2.07 2.22 -10.69
C LEU A 141 -1.61 1.88 -12.11
N LYS A 142 -0.35 2.18 -12.44
CA LYS A 142 0.18 2.13 -13.79
C LYS A 142 1.24 1.05 -14.00
N ALA A 143 1.30 0.53 -15.21
CA ALA A 143 2.42 -0.24 -15.71
C ALA A 143 3.40 0.65 -16.51
N LYS A 144 4.67 0.25 -16.61
CA LYS A 144 5.73 0.98 -17.35
C LYS A 144 5.40 1.24 -18.83
N ASN A 145 4.50 0.47 -19.43
CA ASN A 145 4.00 0.65 -20.79
C ASN A 145 2.80 1.62 -20.92
N GLY A 146 2.46 2.35 -19.84
CA GLY A 146 1.38 3.35 -19.84
C GLY A 146 -0.03 2.81 -19.56
N ALA A 147 -0.22 1.48 -19.52
CA ALA A 147 -1.50 0.88 -19.15
C ALA A 147 -1.84 1.17 -17.67
N THR A 148 -3.10 1.49 -17.39
CA THR A 148 -3.67 1.61 -16.03
C THR A 148 -4.40 0.33 -15.64
N LEU A 149 -4.56 0.09 -14.33
CA LEU A 149 -5.32 -1.04 -13.80
C LEU A 149 -6.81 -0.93 -14.19
N GLY A 150 -7.35 0.29 -14.13
CA GLY A 150 -8.68 0.62 -14.63
C GLY A 150 -9.83 -0.01 -13.84
N GLY A 151 -11.03 0.07 -14.42
CA GLY A 151 -12.26 -0.37 -13.77
C GLY A 151 -12.49 0.35 -12.43
N THR A 152 -12.86 -0.42 -11.41
CA THR A 152 -13.10 0.06 -10.04
C THR A 152 -11.87 -0.05 -9.13
N GLY A 153 -10.70 -0.41 -9.67
CA GLY A 153 -9.58 -0.91 -8.87
C GLY A 153 -9.84 -2.32 -8.33
N ILE A 154 -8.98 -2.82 -7.44
CA ILE A 154 -9.09 -4.16 -6.83
C ILE A 154 -9.26 -4.00 -5.31
N THR A 155 -10.05 -4.86 -4.68
CA THR A 155 -10.12 -5.00 -3.21
C THR A 155 -9.86 -6.45 -2.82
N ILE A 156 -8.87 -6.70 -1.97
CA ILE A 156 -8.56 -8.02 -1.42
C ILE A 156 -8.95 -8.03 0.06
N ALA A 157 -9.94 -8.85 0.43
CA ALA A 157 -10.31 -9.08 1.81
C ALA A 157 -9.37 -10.11 2.46
N PHE A 158 -9.04 -9.91 3.74
CA PHE A 158 -8.41 -10.91 4.59
C PHE A 158 -8.80 -10.69 6.05
N LYS A 159 -8.49 -11.65 6.93
CA LYS A 159 -8.69 -11.53 8.37
C LYS A 159 -7.42 -11.95 9.11
N THR A 160 -7.09 -11.20 10.16
CA THR A 160 -5.95 -11.52 11.01
C THR A 160 -6.25 -12.70 11.93
N LYS A 161 -5.20 -13.47 12.24
CA LYS A 161 -5.27 -14.55 13.22
C LYS A 161 -5.85 -14.04 14.54
N GLY A 162 -6.72 -14.85 15.16
CA GLY A 162 -7.29 -14.55 16.48
C GLY A 162 -6.21 -14.50 17.57
N GLU A 163 -6.46 -13.72 18.62
CA GLU A 163 -5.56 -13.70 19.78
C GLU A 163 -5.54 -15.08 20.45
N ALA A 164 -4.33 -15.58 20.73
CA ALA A 164 -4.18 -16.86 21.41
C ALA A 164 -4.61 -16.70 22.87
N VAL A 165 -5.70 -17.35 23.27
CA VAL A 165 -6.11 -17.40 24.67
C VAL A 165 -5.01 -18.11 25.47
N VAL A 166 -4.17 -17.32 26.14
CA VAL A 166 -3.24 -17.81 27.15
C VAL A 166 -4.11 -18.30 28.31
N GLN A 167 -4.40 -19.60 28.32
CA GLN A 167 -4.93 -20.24 29.52
C GLN A 167 -3.96 -19.94 30.67
N PRO A 168 -4.44 -19.43 31.82
CA PRO A 168 -3.61 -19.36 33.01
C PRO A 168 -2.99 -20.73 33.27
N PRO A 169 -1.75 -20.82 33.77
CA PRO A 169 -1.19 -22.10 34.19
C PRO A 169 -2.21 -22.80 35.09
N GLN A 170 -2.61 -24.02 34.76
CA GLN A 170 -3.46 -24.80 35.65
C GLN A 170 -2.71 -24.92 36.98
N SER A 171 -3.25 -24.28 38.03
CA SER A 171 -2.73 -24.46 39.38
C SER A 171 -2.74 -25.94 39.69
N ALA A 172 -1.54 -26.53 39.79
CA ALA A 172 -1.40 -27.90 40.26
C ALA A 172 -2.09 -27.98 41.63
N THR A 173 -3.01 -28.92 41.80
CA THR A 173 -3.67 -29.12 43.08
C THR A 173 -2.63 -29.61 44.07
N GLU A 174 -2.23 -28.74 44.98
CA GLU A 174 -1.32 -29.00 46.09
C GLU A 174 -2.06 -29.84 47.15
N PRO A 175 -1.60 -31.07 47.46
CA PRO A 175 -2.00 -31.81 48.64
C PRO A 175 -0.90 -31.64 49.69
N ASP A 176 -1.14 -30.72 50.62
CA ASP A 176 -0.30 -30.53 51.80
C ASP A 176 -0.46 -31.74 52.73
N ASP A 177 0.63 -32.44 53.08
CA ASP A 177 0.68 -33.28 54.28
C ASP A 177 2.15 -33.54 54.71
N ILE A 178 2.45 -33.27 55.98
CA ILE A 178 3.81 -33.30 56.54
C ILE A 178 3.86 -34.26 57.72
N GLN A 179 4.76 -35.26 57.68
CA GLN A 179 5.25 -35.87 58.93
C GLN A 179 6.71 -36.40 58.84
N PRO A 180 7.58 -36.13 59.83
CA PRO A 180 9.01 -36.48 59.77
C PRO A 180 9.45 -37.65 60.66
N ALA A 181 10.54 -38.32 60.27
CA ALA A 181 11.44 -39.10 61.15
C ALA A 181 12.83 -39.21 60.49
N ALA A 182 13.91 -39.39 61.28
CA ALA A 182 15.29 -39.34 60.78
C ALA A 182 16.21 -40.41 61.39
N ALA A 183 17.17 -40.93 60.61
CA ALA A 183 18.37 -41.62 61.08
C ALA A 183 19.48 -41.75 59.99
N THR A 184 20.55 -40.96 60.12
CA THR A 184 21.92 -41.27 59.63
C THR A 184 22.72 -41.96 60.78
N PRO A 185 24.02 -42.35 60.67
CA PRO A 185 25.02 -42.12 59.61
C PRO A 185 25.88 -43.35 59.19
N ALA A 186 26.68 -43.19 58.12
CA ALA A 186 28.03 -43.77 58.02
C ALA A 186 28.88 -43.08 56.93
N THR A 187 30.07 -42.58 57.30
CA THR A 187 31.10 -42.06 56.39
C THR A 187 32.48 -42.42 56.94
N PRO A 188 33.40 -42.93 56.10
CA PRO A 188 34.66 -42.19 55.88
C PRO A 188 34.98 -42.11 54.36
N ALA A 189 35.29 -40.96 53.77
CA ALA A 189 36.33 -39.97 54.09
C ALA A 189 37.76 -40.49 53.83
N ASN A 190 38.36 -40.00 52.73
CA ASN A 190 39.80 -39.77 52.63
C ASN A 190 40.06 -38.47 51.83
N VAL A 191 41.23 -37.86 51.98
CA VAL A 191 41.49 -36.44 51.73
C VAL A 191 42.86 -36.25 51.03
N VAL A 192 43.19 -35.01 50.66
CA VAL A 192 44.54 -34.45 50.39
C VAL A 192 44.96 -34.32 48.90
N ALA A 193 45.39 -33.10 48.56
CA ALA A 193 46.15 -32.65 47.36
C ALA A 193 47.50 -32.04 47.87
N PRO A 194 48.33 -31.23 47.17
CA PRO A 194 48.34 -30.73 45.77
C PRO A 194 49.76 -30.84 45.12
N ASN A 195 50.15 -29.88 44.25
CA ASN A 195 51.50 -29.57 43.72
C ASN A 195 52.14 -30.56 42.69
N ASP A 196 52.96 -30.15 41.69
CA ASP A 196 53.35 -28.80 41.22
C ASP A 196 53.87 -28.77 39.75
N LEU A 197 54.02 -27.55 39.19
CA LEU A 197 55.01 -27.07 38.19
C LEU A 197 55.42 -27.92 36.95
N SER A 198 55.17 -27.39 35.74
CA SER A 198 56.16 -26.59 34.94
C SER A 198 55.95 -26.64 33.40
N GLY A 199 56.34 -25.56 32.69
CA GLY A 199 56.40 -25.45 31.21
C GLY A 199 55.25 -24.64 30.59
N LYS A 200 55.37 -23.33 30.37
CA LYS A 200 56.09 -22.60 29.29
C LYS A 200 55.51 -22.81 27.88
N ASP A 201 55.31 -21.77 27.05
CA ASP A 201 55.51 -20.33 27.25
C ASP A 201 54.54 -19.52 26.34
N LYS A 202 54.21 -18.29 26.78
CA LYS A 202 53.98 -17.01 26.07
C LYS A 202 53.71 -16.95 24.53
N GLN A 203 53.02 -15.94 23.97
CA GLN A 203 52.22 -14.80 24.49
C GLN A 203 51.62 -14.01 23.29
N LEU A 204 50.46 -13.36 23.47
CA LEU A 204 49.89 -12.38 22.51
C LEU A 204 50.57 -10.99 22.67
N PRO A 205 50.90 -10.28 21.57
CA PRO A 205 50.18 -9.03 21.31
C PRO A 205 49.92 -8.76 19.81
N ALA A 206 49.20 -7.68 19.51
CA ALA A 206 48.94 -7.18 18.16
C ALA A 206 49.65 -5.82 17.95
N GLU A 207 49.93 -5.45 16.68
CA GLU A 207 49.88 -4.03 16.26
C GLU A 207 49.85 -3.84 14.72
N LYS A 208 49.69 -2.58 14.30
CA LYS A 208 49.57 -1.97 12.96
C LYS A 208 50.22 -0.56 13.10
N PRO A 209 50.94 0.07 12.13
CA PRO A 209 50.76 0.11 10.66
C PRO A 209 52.04 -0.41 9.90
N GLU A 210 52.47 -0.05 8.67
CA GLU A 210 52.33 1.17 7.83
C GLU A 210 52.62 0.97 6.31
N GLN A 211 53.05 2.03 5.60
CA GLN A 211 53.08 2.26 4.11
C GLN A 211 54.29 1.56 3.41
N GLN A 212 54.77 1.77 2.15
CA GLN A 212 54.86 2.92 1.21
C GLN A 212 55.52 2.43 -0.13
N GLN A 213 55.46 2.98 -1.37
CA GLN A 213 54.52 3.85 -2.15
C GLN A 213 54.97 4.01 -3.65
N ALA A 214 54.03 3.92 -4.61
CA ALA A 214 53.99 4.51 -5.99
C ALA A 214 55.02 4.20 -7.13
N ALA A 215 54.48 4.05 -8.36
CA ALA A 215 54.84 4.77 -9.61
C ALA A 215 53.70 4.53 -10.65
N ALA A 216 53.08 5.47 -11.38
CA ALA A 216 53.40 6.79 -11.97
C ALA A 216 53.87 6.74 -13.45
N ASN A 217 52.98 7.15 -14.37
CA ASN A 217 53.31 7.72 -15.69
C ASN A 217 52.10 8.45 -16.32
N THR A 218 52.31 9.21 -17.40
CA THR A 218 51.63 10.52 -17.62
C THR A 218 51.12 10.75 -19.06
N ALA A 219 50.31 11.82 -19.26
CA ALA A 219 49.91 12.49 -20.52
C ALA A 219 48.63 11.96 -21.23
N ALA A 220 47.78 12.79 -21.86
CA ALA A 220 47.66 14.27 -21.86
C ALA A 220 46.29 14.76 -22.39
N ALA A 221 45.93 16.01 -22.02
CA ALA A 221 44.95 16.92 -22.66
C ALA A 221 43.46 16.45 -22.71
N THR A 222 42.45 17.33 -22.82
CA THR A 222 42.41 18.76 -23.23
C THR A 222 41.41 19.55 -22.36
N GLU A 223 41.76 20.77 -21.97
CA GLU A 223 40.80 21.76 -21.44
C GLU A 223 40.13 22.54 -22.58
N THR A 224 38.85 22.88 -22.44
CA THR A 224 38.28 24.08 -23.08
C THR A 224 37.19 24.63 -22.18
N SER A 225 37.34 25.89 -21.78
CA SER A 225 36.35 26.66 -21.05
C SER A 225 35.95 27.85 -21.89
N ILE A 226 34.65 28.12 -22.04
CA ILE A 226 34.02 29.34 -21.54
C ILE A 226 32.49 29.29 -21.73
N GLN A 227 31.86 29.97 -20.79
CA GLN A 227 30.44 30.30 -20.60
C GLN A 227 29.68 30.71 -21.87
N ASP A 228 28.37 30.45 -21.87
CA ASP A 228 27.39 31.52 -22.08
C ASP A 228 26.16 31.31 -21.16
N LEU A 229 25.34 32.35 -20.98
CA LEU A 229 24.21 32.40 -20.05
C LEU A 229 22.87 32.21 -20.76
N ASP A 230 21.90 31.56 -20.10
CA ASP A 230 20.56 32.16 -19.98
C ASP A 230 19.81 31.68 -18.72
N ASN A 231 18.66 32.27 -18.46
CA ASN A 231 18.05 32.41 -17.14
C ASN A 231 17.15 31.25 -16.71
N LYS A 232 17.25 30.92 -15.41
CA LYS A 232 16.09 30.56 -14.57
C LYS A 232 15.68 31.83 -13.79
N PRO A 233 14.44 31.98 -13.28
CA PRO A 233 13.28 31.09 -13.42
C PRO A 233 11.97 31.78 -13.84
N LYS A 234 11.03 31.00 -14.38
CA LYS A 234 9.60 31.20 -14.13
C LYS A 234 8.92 29.88 -13.78
N GLU A 235 7.96 29.95 -12.87
CA GLU A 235 7.16 28.81 -12.45
C GLU A 235 6.15 28.40 -13.52
N ILE A 236 5.83 27.09 -13.58
CA ILE A 236 4.55 26.61 -14.09
C ILE A 236 3.93 25.68 -13.04
N THR A 237 3.74 26.21 -11.83
CA THR A 237 3.03 25.55 -10.72
C THR A 237 1.51 25.73 -10.92
N ALA A 238 0.99 25.35 -12.10
CA ALA A 238 -0.34 25.69 -12.59
C ALA A 238 -1.38 24.57 -12.38
N ASN A 239 -1.64 24.27 -11.10
CA ASN A 239 -2.87 23.71 -10.52
C ASN A 239 -3.97 23.24 -11.52
N LEU A 240 -3.95 21.97 -11.94
CA LEU A 240 -4.84 21.41 -12.99
C LEU A 240 -6.27 21.07 -12.52
N THR A 241 -6.81 21.79 -11.53
CA THR A 241 -7.94 21.33 -10.69
C THR A 241 -9.31 21.90 -11.08
N ASN A 242 -9.38 23.03 -11.80
CA ASN A 242 -10.63 23.77 -12.02
C ASN A 242 -10.89 24.14 -13.50
N TRP A 243 -11.37 23.19 -14.31
CA TRP A 243 -11.78 23.48 -15.70
C TRP A 243 -13.15 22.93 -16.14
N ILE A 244 -13.79 22.06 -15.34
CA ILE A 244 -15.04 21.35 -15.73
C ILE A 244 -16.31 22.19 -15.48
N THR A 245 -16.23 23.23 -14.65
CA THR A 245 -17.39 24.03 -14.18
C THR A 245 -17.90 25.19 -15.05
N PRO A 246 -17.22 25.73 -16.09
CA PRO A 246 -17.76 26.86 -16.87
C PRO A 246 -18.63 26.44 -18.07
N ILE A 247 -18.43 25.24 -18.63
CA ILE A 247 -19.04 24.83 -19.91
C ILE A 247 -20.58 24.75 -19.81
N GLY A 248 -21.10 24.20 -18.71
CA GLY A 248 -22.55 24.06 -18.51
C GLY A 248 -23.30 25.39 -18.46
N ILE A 249 -22.70 26.43 -17.86
CA ILE A 249 -23.33 27.75 -17.70
C ILE A 249 -23.51 28.44 -19.07
N VAL A 250 -22.50 28.35 -19.95
CA VAL A 250 -22.54 28.94 -21.29
C VAL A 250 -23.63 28.28 -22.16
N LEU A 251 -23.78 26.95 -22.08
CA LEU A 251 -24.80 26.22 -22.83
C LEU A 251 -26.23 26.57 -22.37
N VAL A 252 -26.46 26.68 -21.06
CA VAL A 252 -27.78 27.09 -20.51
C VAL A 252 -28.13 28.52 -20.90
N ALA A 253 -27.17 29.46 -20.80
CA ALA A 253 -27.38 30.85 -21.22
C ALA A 253 -27.68 30.98 -22.72
N GLY A 254 -26.93 30.25 -23.57
CA GLY A 254 -27.16 30.21 -25.01
C GLY A 254 -28.54 29.65 -25.39
N TRP A 255 -28.99 28.58 -24.72
CA TRP A 255 -30.32 28.00 -24.95
C TRP A 255 -31.45 28.98 -24.59
N ILE A 256 -31.33 29.70 -23.47
CA ILE A 256 -32.32 30.70 -23.05
C ILE A 256 -32.41 31.85 -24.07
N ALA A 257 -31.27 32.35 -24.55
CA ALA A 257 -31.24 33.39 -25.59
C ALA A 257 -31.89 32.92 -26.91
N PHE A 258 -31.64 31.67 -27.32
CA PHE A 258 -32.21 31.07 -28.52
C PHE A 258 -33.74 30.90 -28.44
N GLU A 259 -34.26 30.46 -27.28
CA GLU A 259 -35.71 30.32 -27.03
C GLU A 259 -36.42 31.68 -27.10
N ILE A 260 -35.81 32.75 -26.55
CA ILE A 260 -36.32 34.12 -26.62
C ILE A 260 -36.33 34.65 -28.08
N LEU A 261 -35.26 34.38 -28.85
CA LEU A 261 -35.17 34.82 -30.25
C LEU A 261 -36.25 34.18 -31.12
N ILE A 262 -36.45 32.85 -30.99
CA ILE A 262 -37.53 32.14 -31.69
C ILE A 262 -38.91 32.67 -31.29
N LYS A 263 -39.14 32.96 -30.00
CA LYS A 263 -40.40 33.54 -29.52
C LYS A 263 -40.71 34.92 -30.07
N ARG A 264 -39.68 35.74 -30.37
CA ARG A 264 -39.86 37.05 -30.99
C ARG A 264 -40.30 36.92 -32.46
N ASN A 265 -39.68 36.03 -33.20
CA ASN A 265 -39.96 35.81 -34.63
C ASN A 265 -41.24 34.99 -34.91
N ARG A 266 -42.06 34.68 -33.88
CA ARG A 266 -43.41 34.10 -34.01
C ARG A 266 -44.52 35.05 -33.53
N LYS A 267 -44.23 36.35 -33.49
CA LYS A 267 -45.16 37.43 -33.07
C LYS A 267 -45.21 38.61 -34.05
N GLN A 268 -44.71 38.40 -35.26
CA GLN A 268 -44.99 39.16 -36.47
C GLN A 268 -45.42 38.16 -37.55
#